data_AF-Q197V7-F1
#
_entry.id   AF-Q197V7-F1
#
_cell.length_a   1.000
_cell.length_b   1.000
_cell.length_c   1.000
_cell.angle_alpha   90.00
_cell.angle_beta   90.00
_cell.angle_gamma   90.00
#
_symmetry.space_group_name_H-M   'P 1'
#
loop_
_entity.id
_entity.type
_entity.pdbx_description
1 polymer ?
#
loop_
_entity_poly.entity_id
_entity_poly.type
_entity_poly.pdbx_seq_one_letter_code
_entity_poly.pdbx_strand_id
1 'polypeptide(L)'
;MTQKAKNTIYLLILIILSMLCLVYASVPLYSIFCKVTGYGGTVRTATATQSKLGKTTIKIRFNADINKELPWKFYPEIPYTAVKPG
;
A
#
# COMPACT_ATOMS: atom_id res chain seq x y z
N MET A 1 -31.09 -9.22 -45.68
CA MET A 1 -29.91 -9.46 -44.84
C MET A 1 -30.36 -10.19 -43.58
N THR A 2 -30.05 -11.47 -43.48
CA THR A 2 -30.65 -12.47 -42.58
C THR A 2 -30.39 -12.20 -41.09
N GLN A 3 -31.45 -12.17 -40.27
CA GLN A 3 -31.46 -11.91 -38.81
C GLN A 3 -30.34 -12.61 -38.02
N LYS A 4 -29.98 -13.85 -38.39
CA LYS A 4 -28.89 -14.63 -37.75
C LYS A 4 -27.53 -13.91 -37.80
N ALA A 5 -27.18 -13.29 -38.92
CA ALA A 5 -25.89 -12.62 -39.10
C ALA A 5 -25.77 -11.37 -38.21
N LYS A 6 -26.87 -10.61 -38.05
CA LYS A 6 -26.90 -9.46 -37.13
C LYS A 6 -26.70 -9.90 -35.68
N ASN A 7 -27.33 -11.01 -35.26
CA ASN A 7 -27.18 -11.51 -33.89
C ASN A 7 -25.75 -11.98 -33.59
N THR A 8 -25.10 -12.65 -34.54
CA THR A 8 -23.69 -13.06 -34.41
C THR A 8 -22.76 -11.86 -34.30
N ILE A 9 -23.00 -10.79 -35.07
CA ILE A 9 -22.21 -9.54 -34.99
C ILE A 9 -22.40 -8.86 -33.63
N TYR A 10 -23.63 -8.75 -33.12
CA TYR A 10 -23.88 -8.20 -31.78
C TYR A 10 -23.18 -9.01 -30.70
N LEU A 11 -23.19 -10.34 -30.81
CA LEU A 11 -22.54 -11.23 -29.85
C LEU A 11 -21.01 -11.07 -29.86
N LEU A 12 -20.40 -10.97 -31.04
CA LEU A 12 -18.96 -10.70 -31.19
C LEU A 12 -18.55 -9.35 -30.60
N ILE A 13 -19.33 -8.30 -30.86
CA ILE A 13 -19.09 -6.96 -30.29
C ILE A 13 -19.18 -7.00 -28.77
N LEU A 14 -20.17 -7.70 -28.22
CA LEU A 14 -20.34 -7.84 -26.77
C LEU A 14 -19.15 -8.58 -26.11
N ILE A 15 -18.62 -9.62 -26.75
CA ILE A 15 -17.42 -10.32 -26.28
C ILE A 15 -16.20 -9.39 -26.24
N ILE A 16 -15.99 -8.62 -27.31
CA ILE A 16 -14.85 -7.69 -27.42
C ILE A 16 -14.95 -6.62 -26.32
N LEU A 17 -16.11 -6.02 -26.15
CA LEU A 17 -16.37 -5.05 -25.08
C LEU A 17 -16.16 -5.64 -23.69
N SER A 18 -16.61 -6.87 -23.46
CA SER A 18 -16.41 -7.59 -22.19
C SER A 18 -14.93 -7.79 -21.88
N MET A 19 -14.14 -8.27 -22.84
CA MET A 19 -12.70 -8.46 -22.67
C MET A 19 -11.97 -7.16 -22.37
N LEU A 20 -12.29 -6.08 -23.10
CA LEU A 20 -11.71 -4.75 -22.86
C LEU A 20 -12.05 -4.23 -21.45
N CYS A 21 -13.30 -4.40 -21.02
CA CYS A 21 -13.75 -4.01 -19.69
C CYS A 21 -12.98 -4.77 -18.59
N LEU A 22 -12.79 -6.09 -18.77
CA LEU A 22 -12.05 -6.92 -17.81
C LEU A 22 -10.58 -6.50 -17.68
N VAL A 23 -9.91 -6.23 -18.81
CA VAL A 23 -8.50 -5.80 -18.81
C VAL A 23 -8.36 -4.46 -18.10
N TYR A 24 -9.23 -3.50 -18.41
CA TYR A 24 -9.22 -2.19 -17.76
C TYR A 24 -9.53 -2.27 -16.25
N ALA A 25 -10.47 -3.12 -15.85
CA ALA A 25 -10.86 -3.30 -14.44
C ALA A 25 -9.81 -4.07 -13.60
N SER A 26 -8.90 -4.82 -14.22
CA SER A 26 -7.90 -5.63 -13.50
C SER A 26 -6.93 -4.78 -12.67
N VAL A 27 -6.45 -3.67 -13.22
CA VAL A 27 -5.50 -2.76 -12.55
C VAL A 27 -6.06 -2.16 -11.26
N PRO A 28 -7.24 -1.49 -11.25
CA PRO A 28 -7.79 -0.95 -10.01
C PRO A 28 -8.14 -2.05 -9.01
N LEU A 29 -8.61 -3.22 -9.46
CA LEU A 29 -8.91 -4.35 -8.58
C LEU A 29 -7.65 -4.84 -7.83
N TYR A 30 -6.52 -4.94 -8.54
CA TYR A 30 -5.22 -5.25 -7.92
C TYR A 30 -4.79 -4.18 -6.92
N SER A 31 -4.97 -2.90 -7.26
CA SER A 31 -4.62 -1.80 -6.36
C SER A 31 -5.42 -1.81 -5.05
N ILE A 32 -6.71 -2.17 -5.11
CA ILE A 32 -7.59 -2.29 -3.93
C ILE A 32 -7.15 -3.49 -3.08
N PHE A 33 -6.86 -4.62 -3.73
CA PHE A 33 -6.32 -5.79 -3.05
C PHE A 33 -5.02 -5.46 -2.30
N CYS A 34 -4.06 -4.80 -2.95
CA CYS A 34 -2.81 -4.36 -2.32
C CYS A 34 -3.07 -3.44 -1.12
N LYS A 35 -3.98 -2.46 -1.24
CA LYS A 35 -4.32 -1.54 -0.15
C LYS A 35 -4.98 -2.22 1.05
N VAL A 36 -5.87 -3.19 0.81
CA VAL A 36 -6.61 -3.88 1.89
C VAL A 36 -5.72 -4.91 2.60
N THR A 37 -4.87 -5.62 1.86
CA THR A 37 -4.01 -6.68 2.41
C THR A 37 -2.66 -6.15 2.89
N GLY A 38 -2.18 -5.03 2.37
CA GLY A 38 -0.84 -4.50 2.63
C GLY A 38 0.26 -5.14 1.76
N TYR A 39 -0.11 -5.88 0.71
CA TYR A 39 0.84 -6.49 -0.22
C TYR A 39 1.64 -5.40 -0.96
N GLY A 40 2.97 -5.49 -0.95
CA GLY A 40 3.85 -4.51 -1.61
C GLY A 40 4.26 -3.30 -0.77
N GLY A 41 4.04 -3.33 0.55
CA GLY A 41 4.55 -2.30 1.47
C GLY A 41 3.76 -1.00 1.47
N THR A 42 2.51 -1.00 0.99
CA THR A 42 1.61 0.15 1.13
C THR A 42 1.42 0.43 2.62
N VAL A 43 2.03 1.52 3.09
CA VAL A 43 1.92 1.99 4.46
C VAL A 43 0.44 2.22 4.79
N ARG A 44 -0.08 1.43 5.73
CA ARG A 44 -1.41 1.68 6.29
C ARG A 44 -1.25 2.86 7.22
N THR A 45 -1.50 4.06 6.72
CA THR A 45 -1.62 5.24 7.58
C THR A 45 -2.86 5.00 8.44
N ALA A 46 -2.67 4.55 9.68
CA ALA A 46 -3.73 4.54 10.66
C ALA A 46 -4.14 6.00 10.87
N THR A 47 -5.28 6.40 10.33
CA THR A 47 -5.92 7.68 10.68
C THR A 47 -6.16 7.65 12.16
N ALA A 48 -5.27 8.30 12.92
CA ALA A 48 -5.28 8.52 14.36
C ALA A 48 -6.41 7.78 15.08
N THR A 49 -6.22 6.48 15.32
CA THR A 49 -7.00 5.85 16.38
C THR A 49 -6.59 6.59 17.64
N GLN A 50 -7.57 7.15 18.35
CA GLN A 50 -7.38 7.76 19.66
C GLN A 50 -6.66 6.75 20.55
N SER A 51 -5.34 6.80 20.53
CA SER A 51 -4.51 5.91 21.31
C SER A 51 -4.73 6.36 22.73
N LYS A 52 -5.42 5.54 23.53
CA LYS A 52 -5.50 5.80 24.97
C LYS A 52 -4.06 6.01 25.44
N LEU A 53 -3.77 7.19 26.00
CA LEU A 53 -2.42 7.49 26.52
C LEU A 53 -1.96 6.29 27.35
N GLY A 54 -0.94 5.60 26.83
CA GLY A 54 -0.29 4.51 27.50
C GLY A 54 0.27 5.03 28.81
N LYS A 55 -0.10 4.39 29.92
CA LYS A 55 0.38 4.77 31.25
C LYS A 55 1.87 4.48 31.45
N THR A 56 2.45 3.63 30.60
CA THR A 56 3.83 3.16 30.70
C THR A 56 4.77 4.05 29.89
N THR A 57 5.81 4.54 30.54
CA THR A 57 6.92 5.24 29.88
C THR A 57 7.82 4.23 29.17
N ILE A 58 8.02 4.39 27.86
CA ILE A 58 8.92 3.54 27.07
C ILE A 58 10.24 4.29 26.83
N LYS A 59 11.36 3.62 27.08
CA LYS A 59 12.70 4.15 26.78
C LYS A 59 13.11 3.72 25.37
N ILE A 60 13.20 4.68 24.46
CA ILE A 60 13.64 4.49 23.07
C ILE A 60 15.14 4.74 23.00
N ARG A 61 15.89 3.83 22.38
CA ARG A 61 17.32 3.99 22.05
C ARG A 61 17.45 4.33 20.57
N PHE A 62 18.15 5.42 20.25
CA PHE A 62 18.45 5.77 18.87
C PHE A 62 19.78 5.16 18.46
N ASN A 63 19.75 4.27 17.47
CA ASN A 63 20.95 3.62 16.95
C ASN A 63 21.48 4.36 15.73
N ALA A 64 22.79 4.55 15.66
CA ALA A 64 23.45 5.34 14.62
C ALA A 64 24.74 4.64 14.15
N ASP A 65 24.57 3.44 13.59
CA ASP A 65 25.69 2.67 13.07
C ASP A 65 26.07 3.15 11.65
N ILE A 66 27.37 3.23 11.39
CA ILE A 66 27.95 3.51 10.07
C ILE A 66 28.79 2.32 9.61
N ASN A 67 28.78 2.06 8.29
CA ASN A 67 29.74 1.13 7.71
C ASN A 67 31.16 1.73 7.83
N LYS A 68 32.15 0.88 8.16
CA LYS A 68 33.56 1.27 8.31
C LYS A 68 34.16 1.87 7.03
N GLU A 69 33.59 1.55 5.87
CA GLU A 69 34.01 2.07 4.56
C GLU A 69 33.42 3.45 4.23
N LEU A 70 32.45 3.95 5.01
CA LEU A 70 31.84 5.27 4.80
C LEU A 70 32.56 6.34 5.64
N PRO A 71 33.11 7.41 5.03
CA PRO A 71 33.80 8.48 5.74
C PRO A 71 32.82 9.50 6.36
N TRP A 72 31.69 9.04 6.91
CA TRP A 72 30.65 9.90 7.47
C TRP A 72 30.69 9.88 9.00
N LYS A 73 30.43 11.04 9.60
CA LYS A 73 30.26 11.19 11.05
C LYS A 73 28.77 11.22 11.35
N PHE A 74 28.19 10.08 11.71
CA PHE A 74 26.79 9.97 12.10
C PHE A 74 26.70 9.59 13.57
N TYR A 75 26.04 10.44 14.35
CA TYR A 75 25.81 10.22 15.76
C TYR A 75 24.37 10.63 16.08
N PRO A 76 23.72 9.96 17.05
CA PRO A 76 22.38 10.34 17.44
C PRO A 76 22.47 11.61 18.28
N GLU A 77 21.61 12.60 17.99
CA GLU A 77 21.53 13.84 18.78
C GLU A 77 21.15 13.55 20.24
N ILE A 78 20.29 12.55 20.44
CA ILE A 78 19.87 12.08 21.76
C ILE A 78 19.97 10.54 21.76
N PRO A 79 20.79 9.91 22.61
CA PRO A 79 20.94 8.45 22.61
C PRO A 79 19.72 7.71 23.18
N TYR A 80 18.99 8.36 24.10
CA TYR A 80 17.80 7.79 24.73
C TYR A 80 16.72 8.85 24.97
N THR A 81 15.48 8.52 24.62
CA THR A 81 14.32 9.35 24.96
C THR A 81 13.24 8.50 25.61
N ALA A 82 12.70 8.98 26.72
CA ALA A 82 11.57 8.38 27.40
C ALA A 82 10.28 9.02 26.84
N VAL A 83 9.43 8.22 26.18
CA VAL A 83 8.19 8.71 25.56
C VAL A 83 7.01 7.94 26.16
N LYS A 84 5.93 8.67 26.44
CA LYS A 84 4.63 8.07 26.76
C LYS A 84 3.87 7.89 25.44
N PRO A 85 3.48 6.67 25.05
CA PRO A 85 2.74 6.44 23.81
C PRO A 85 1.32 7.02 23.91
N GLY A 86 0.91 7.90 23.01
CA GLY A 86 -0.45 8.44 22.99
C GLY A 86 -0.55 9.82 22.38
#